data_AF-A0A0F4RLM7-F1
#
_entry.id   AF-A0A0F4RLM7-F1
#
_cell.length_a   1.000
_cell.length_b   1.000
_cell.length_c   1.000
_cell.angle_alpha   90.00
_cell.angle_beta   90.00
_cell.angle_gamma   90.00
#
_symmetry.space_group_name_H-M   'P 1'
#
loop_
_entity.id
_entity.type
_entity.pdbx_description
1 polymer ?
#
loop_
_entity_poly.entity_id
_entity_poly.type
_entity_poly.pdbx_seq_one_letter_code
_entity_poly.pdbx_strand_id
1 'polypeptide(L)'
;MVYHISGGAPDPKLAGILTEVLIPVDGDFDKVELIDPSQDGRWGVSFGMGWSGRPIDTTHMPTRLRRKGNEEFPFYEVFEAWGKGLLVTETFKQIVERFEPDVHQFLPVDIEQGGQSDRKAIFSLHLQSP
;
A
#
# COMPACT_ATOMS: atom_id res chain seq x y z
N MET A 1 -23.34 0.58 11.42
CA MET A 1 -23.66 0.24 10.02
C MET A 1 -22.40 0.51 9.23
N VAL A 2 -21.71 -0.55 8.77
CA VAL A 2 -20.44 -0.41 8.03
C VAL A 2 -20.81 -0.36 6.57
N TYR A 3 -20.56 0.77 5.91
CA TYR A 3 -20.71 0.87 4.46
C TYR A 3 -19.49 0.22 3.83
N HIS A 4 -19.68 -0.95 3.22
CA HIS A 4 -18.68 -1.55 2.35
C HIS A 4 -18.78 -0.83 0.99
N ILE A 5 -17.87 0.10 0.72
CA ILE A 5 -17.74 0.69 -0.62
C ILE A 5 -17.00 -0.34 -1.47
N SER A 6 -17.73 -1.34 -1.99
CA SER A 6 -17.21 -2.12 -3.13
C SER A 6 -17.44 -1.29 -4.38
N GLY A 7 -16.36 -0.95 -5.09
CA GLY A 7 -16.40 -0.18 -6.33
C GLY A 7 -17.43 -0.72 -7.34
N GLY A 8 -17.98 0.19 -8.15
CA GLY A 8 -18.93 -0.14 -9.22
C GLY A 8 -18.29 -1.05 -10.28
N ALA A 9 -19.15 -1.72 -11.06
CA ALA A 9 -18.68 -2.54 -12.18
C ALA A 9 -17.78 -1.68 -13.10
N PRO A 10 -16.56 -2.15 -13.43
CA PRO A 10 -15.68 -1.40 -14.31
C PRO A 10 -16.39 -1.21 -15.65
N ASP A 11 -16.34 0.02 -16.21
CA ASP A 11 -16.77 0.27 -17.58
C ASP A 11 -16.07 -0.77 -18.47
N PRO A 12 -16.77 -1.55 -19.32
CA PRO A 12 -16.16 -2.52 -20.21
C PRO A 12 -15.05 -1.93 -21.10
N LYS A 13 -15.09 -0.62 -21.38
CA LYS A 13 -14.02 0.11 -22.08
C LYS A 13 -12.79 0.37 -21.21
N LEU A 14 -12.96 0.41 -19.89
CA LEU A 14 -11.89 0.55 -18.88
C LEU A 14 -11.42 -0.81 -18.32
N ALA A 15 -12.16 -1.90 -18.58
CA ALA A 15 -11.87 -3.22 -18.04
C ALA A 15 -10.48 -3.78 -18.45
N GLY A 16 -9.95 -3.38 -19.61
CA GLY A 16 -8.59 -3.69 -20.03
C GLY A 16 -7.53 -2.65 -19.62
N ILE A 17 -7.96 -1.50 -19.09
CA ILE A 17 -7.12 -0.35 -18.70
C ILE A 17 -6.79 -0.45 -17.20
N LEU A 18 -7.67 -1.01 -16.37
CA LEU A 18 -7.51 -1.03 -14.90
C LEU A 18 -6.59 -2.13 -14.34
N THR A 19 -5.69 -2.71 -15.14
CA THR A 19 -4.70 -3.68 -14.63
C THR A 19 -3.38 -2.98 -14.35
N GLU A 20 -3.37 -2.13 -13.33
CA GLU A 20 -2.12 -1.61 -12.79
C GLU A 20 -1.46 -2.66 -11.90
N VAL A 21 -0.16 -2.87 -12.11
CA VAL A 21 0.66 -3.74 -11.28
C VAL A 21 1.87 -2.97 -10.80
N LEU A 22 2.09 -2.96 -9.49
CA LEU A 22 3.32 -2.48 -8.87
C LEU A 22 4.30 -3.64 -8.73
N ILE A 23 5.40 -3.55 -9.46
CA ILE A 23 6.42 -4.58 -9.52
C ILE A 23 7.63 -4.12 -8.69
N PRO A 24 8.07 -4.89 -7.67
CA PRO A 24 9.29 -4.57 -6.94
C PRO A 24 10.50 -4.61 -7.88
N VAL A 25 11.26 -3.53 -7.91
CA VAL A 25 12.56 -3.46 -8.60
C VAL A 25 13.66 -3.99 -7.68
N ASP A 26 13.49 -3.75 -6.37
CA ASP A 26 14.24 -4.38 -5.29
C ASP A 26 13.31 -4.84 -4.18
N GLY A 27 13.86 -5.52 -3.18
CA GLY A 27 13.07 -6.17 -2.12
C GLY A 27 12.19 -7.28 -2.66
N ASP A 28 11.29 -7.76 -1.81
CA ASP A 28 10.38 -8.85 -2.13
C ASP A 28 9.15 -8.80 -1.22
N PHE A 29 8.03 -8.31 -1.75
CA PHE A 29 6.77 -8.22 -1.00
C PHE A 29 6.31 -9.57 -0.46
N ASP A 30 6.63 -10.67 -1.14
CA ASP A 30 6.17 -12.00 -0.75
C ASP A 30 6.95 -12.54 0.46
N LYS A 31 8.05 -11.87 0.84
CA LYS A 31 8.84 -12.14 2.05
C LYS A 31 8.57 -11.14 3.18
N VAL A 32 7.69 -10.17 2.97
CA VAL A 32 7.30 -9.22 4.03
C VAL A 32 6.31 -9.91 4.96
N GLU A 33 6.64 -9.91 6.24
CA GLU A 33 5.85 -10.56 7.28
C GLU A 33 5.46 -9.57 8.38
N LEU A 34 4.44 -9.94 9.16
CA LEU A 34 4.12 -9.22 10.40
C LEU A 34 5.16 -9.59 11.45
N ILE A 35 5.58 -8.63 12.28
CA ILE A 35 6.42 -8.92 13.45
C ILE A 35 5.68 -9.85 14.42
N ASP A 36 4.36 -9.68 14.54
CA ASP A 36 3.47 -10.55 15.29
C ASP A 36 2.29 -11.01 14.41
N PRO A 37 2.34 -12.25 13.89
CA PRO A 37 1.24 -12.86 13.14
C PRO A 37 0.28 -13.67 14.04
N SER A 38 0.26 -13.42 15.35
CA SER A 38 -0.69 -14.09 16.25
C SER A 38 -2.14 -13.90 15.80
N GLN A 39 -2.94 -14.94 16.01
CA GLN A 39 -4.34 -14.96 15.55
C GLN A 39 -5.24 -14.12 16.45
N ASP A 40 -6.13 -13.35 15.83
CA ASP A 40 -7.21 -12.65 16.54
C ASP A 40 -8.41 -13.61 16.68
N GLY A 41 -8.36 -14.42 17.73
CA GLY A 41 -9.38 -15.44 18.01
C GLY A 41 -9.37 -16.55 16.94
N ARG A 42 -10.35 -16.53 16.03
CA ARG A 42 -10.46 -17.53 14.94
C ARG A 42 -9.92 -17.04 13.59
N TRP A 43 -9.48 -15.79 13.52
CA TRP A 43 -9.03 -15.17 12.27
C TRP A 43 -7.50 -15.19 12.22
N GLY A 44 -6.96 -15.83 11.17
CA GLY A 44 -5.55 -15.71 10.85
C GLY A 44 -5.24 -14.28 10.41
N VAL A 45 -4.11 -13.75 10.86
CA VAL A 45 -3.66 -12.40 10.54
C VAL A 45 -2.37 -12.50 9.73
N SER A 46 -2.27 -11.84 8.59
CA SER A 46 -1.07 -11.83 7.74
C SER A 46 -0.89 -10.51 7.02
N PHE A 47 0.33 -10.24 6.56
CA PHE A 47 0.65 -9.04 5.78
C PHE A 47 -0.22 -8.93 4.51
N GLY A 48 -0.41 -10.04 3.80
CA GLY A 48 -1.18 -10.09 2.55
C GLY A 48 -2.66 -9.71 2.69
N MET A 49 -3.21 -9.64 3.91
CA MET A 49 -4.56 -9.13 4.14
C MET A 49 -4.65 -7.60 4.06
N GLY A 50 -3.51 -6.88 4.08
CA GLY A 50 -3.44 -5.43 3.89
C GLY A 50 -4.00 -4.55 5.02
N TRP A 51 -4.76 -5.12 5.96
CA TRP A 51 -5.50 -4.37 7.00
C TRP A 51 -5.33 -4.94 8.41
N SER A 52 -4.22 -5.63 8.68
CA SER A 52 -3.99 -6.33 9.96
C SER A 52 -3.81 -5.40 11.16
N GLY A 53 -3.48 -4.13 10.97
CA GLY A 53 -3.19 -3.25 12.11
C GLY A 53 -1.87 -3.59 12.84
N ARG A 54 -1.04 -4.49 12.29
CA ARG A 54 0.15 -5.01 12.97
C ARG A 54 1.44 -4.46 12.33
N PRO A 55 2.49 -4.19 13.13
CA PRO A 55 3.79 -3.83 12.61
C PRO A 55 4.35 -4.89 11.66
N ILE A 56 4.99 -4.45 10.59
CA ILE A 56 5.68 -5.32 9.63
C ILE A 56 7.18 -5.34 9.87
N ASP A 57 7.82 -6.45 9.52
CA ASP A 57 9.27 -6.52 9.35
C ASP A 57 9.65 -5.88 8.02
N THR A 58 10.42 -4.79 8.09
CA THR A 58 10.82 -4.00 6.94
C THR A 58 12.02 -4.57 6.19
N THR A 59 12.63 -5.66 6.68
CA THR A 59 13.88 -6.23 6.15
C THR A 59 13.80 -6.58 4.66
N HIS A 60 12.63 -7.03 4.19
CA HIS A 60 12.39 -7.40 2.79
C HIS A 60 11.57 -6.37 2.02
N MET A 61 11.21 -5.24 2.64
CA MET A 61 10.34 -4.25 2.03
C MET A 61 11.01 -3.59 0.81
N PRO A 62 10.36 -3.56 -0.36
CA PRO A 62 10.84 -2.82 -1.52
C PRO A 62 11.01 -1.33 -1.23
N THR A 63 12.10 -0.76 -1.73
CA THR A 63 12.34 0.70 -1.72
C THR A 63 12.14 1.33 -3.09
N ARG A 64 12.10 0.51 -4.14
CA ARG A 64 11.82 0.93 -5.52
C ARG A 64 10.78 0.03 -6.16
N LEU A 65 9.77 0.64 -6.76
CA LEU A 65 8.72 -0.03 -7.51
C LEU A 65 8.70 0.46 -8.94
N ARG A 66 8.22 -0.39 -9.83
CA ARG A 66 7.86 -0.02 -11.19
C ARG A 66 6.38 -0.21 -11.39
N ARG A 67 5.70 0.84 -11.83
CA ARG A 67 4.32 0.75 -12.30
C ARG A 67 4.30 0.14 -13.68
N LYS A 68 3.43 -0.85 -13.88
CA LYS A 68 3.11 -1.42 -15.19
C LYS A 68 1.61 -1.31 -15.43
N GLY A 69 1.23 -0.73 -16.56
CA GLY A 69 -0.17 -0.42 -16.88
C GLY A 69 -0.62 0.91 -16.22
N ASN A 70 -1.46 1.67 -16.92
CA ASN A 70 -1.86 3.03 -16.56
C ASN A 70 -0.68 4.01 -16.40
N GLU A 71 0.40 3.79 -17.13
CA GLU A 71 1.62 4.62 -17.09
C GLU A 71 1.38 6.06 -17.56
N GLU A 72 0.28 6.31 -18.26
CA GLU A 72 -0.18 7.61 -18.72
C GLU A 72 -0.97 8.41 -17.67
N PHE A 73 -1.43 7.77 -16.58
CA PHE A 73 -2.23 8.40 -15.54
C PHE A 73 -1.37 8.76 -14.31
N PRO A 74 -1.57 9.90 -13.65
CA PRO A 74 -0.87 10.19 -12.39
C PRO A 74 -1.29 9.22 -11.26
N PHE A 75 -0.46 9.11 -10.22
CA PHE A 75 -0.88 8.47 -8.96
C PHE A 75 -1.92 9.35 -8.25
N TYR A 76 -2.89 8.70 -7.60
CA TYR A 76 -3.81 9.36 -6.68
C TYR A 76 -3.12 9.64 -5.34
N GLU A 77 -3.70 10.53 -4.52
CA GLU A 77 -3.16 10.84 -3.18
C GLU A 77 -3.09 9.62 -2.25
N VAL A 78 -4.01 8.68 -2.45
CA VAL A 78 -4.09 7.38 -1.80
C VAL A 78 -4.39 6.33 -2.87
N PHE A 79 -3.57 5.29 -2.94
CA PHE A 79 -3.72 4.18 -3.88
C PHE A 79 -3.57 2.85 -3.14
N GLU A 80 -4.55 1.96 -3.30
CA GLU A 80 -4.52 0.63 -2.69
C GLU A 80 -3.69 -0.34 -3.53
N ALA A 81 -2.57 -0.80 -2.97
CA ALA A 81 -1.67 -1.76 -3.60
C ALA A 81 -2.07 -3.22 -3.29
N TRP A 82 -3.37 -3.55 -3.37
CA TRP A 82 -3.97 -4.90 -3.24
C TRP A 82 -3.16 -5.89 -2.38
N GLY A 83 -3.35 -5.81 -1.05
CA GLY A 83 -2.69 -6.72 -0.09
C GLY A 83 -1.24 -6.38 0.25
N LYS A 84 -0.68 -5.27 -0.28
CA LYS A 84 0.69 -4.79 0.00
C LYS A 84 0.70 -3.43 0.73
N GLY A 85 -0.44 -3.03 1.28
CA GLY A 85 -0.65 -1.75 1.97
C GLY A 85 -1.17 -0.63 1.07
N LEU A 86 -1.11 0.60 1.58
CA LEU A 86 -1.53 1.81 0.87
C LEU A 86 -0.31 2.60 0.41
N LEU A 87 -0.28 3.00 -0.86
CA LEU A 87 0.62 4.05 -1.32
C LEU A 87 -0.04 5.41 -1.08
N VAL A 88 0.66 6.30 -0.40
CA VAL A 88 0.18 7.65 -0.09
C VAL A 88 1.21 8.71 -0.42
N THR A 89 0.78 9.95 -0.58
CA THR A 89 1.69 11.08 -0.75
C THR A 89 2.31 11.54 0.57
N GLU A 90 3.43 12.27 0.51
CA GLU A 90 4.03 12.93 1.68
C GLU A 90 3.03 13.86 2.39
N THR A 91 2.20 14.59 1.63
CA THR A 91 1.15 15.45 2.20
C THR A 91 0.16 14.65 3.04
N PHE A 92 -0.27 13.48 2.55
CA PHE A 92 -1.17 12.60 3.30
C PHE A 92 -0.52 12.14 4.61
N LYS A 93 0.73 11.67 4.55
CA LYS A 93 1.50 11.29 5.75
C LYS A 93 1.54 12.45 6.76
N GLN A 94 1.88 13.65 6.33
CA GLN A 94 1.98 14.83 7.21
C GLN A 94 0.63 15.16 7.88
N ILE A 95 -0.48 15.00 7.16
CA ILE A 95 -1.82 15.18 7.72
C ILE A 95 -2.08 14.11 8.78
N VAL A 96 -1.83 12.83 8.47
CA VAL A 96 -2.05 11.72 9.42
C VAL A 96 -1.18 11.87 10.66
N GLU A 97 0.13 12.08 10.50
CA GLU A 97 1.06 12.23 11.63
C GLU A 97 0.75 13.44 12.51
N ARG A 98 0.06 14.47 11.98
CA ARG A 98 -0.41 15.60 12.79
C ARG A 98 -1.51 15.18 13.77
N PHE A 99 -2.37 14.24 13.40
CA PHE A 99 -3.48 13.79 14.24
C PHE A 99 -3.14 12.52 15.05
N GLU A 100 -2.33 11.63 14.48
CA GLU A 100 -1.95 10.34 15.05
C GLU A 100 -0.43 10.13 14.95
N PRO A 101 0.37 10.89 15.72
CA PRO A 101 1.83 10.80 15.67
C PRO A 101 2.32 9.42 16.12
N ASP A 102 3.28 8.87 15.39
CA ASP A 102 3.95 7.59 15.69
C ASP A 102 3.03 6.35 15.76
N VAL A 103 1.78 6.48 15.26
CA VAL A 103 0.81 5.37 15.21
C VAL A 103 0.97 4.53 13.95
N HIS A 104 1.42 5.09 12.84
CA HIS A 104 1.45 4.39 11.54
C HIS A 104 2.88 4.15 11.06
N GLN A 105 3.12 3.01 10.40
CA GLN A 105 4.40 2.79 9.73
C GLN A 105 4.34 3.41 8.34
N PHE A 106 5.22 4.38 8.11
CA PHE A 106 5.41 5.05 6.83
C PHE A 106 6.77 4.71 6.24
N LEU A 107 6.79 3.98 5.12
CA LEU A 107 8.03 3.56 4.46
C LEU A 107 8.20 4.29 3.13
N PRO A 108 9.31 5.01 2.91
CA PRO A 108 9.54 5.72 1.66
C PRO A 108 9.78 4.74 0.52
N VAL A 109 9.14 4.97 -0.62
CA VAL A 109 9.33 4.17 -1.83
C VAL A 109 9.37 5.06 -3.08
N ASP A 110 10.37 4.83 -3.93
CA ASP A 110 10.45 5.52 -5.22
C ASP A 110 9.72 4.70 -6.29
N ILE A 111 8.90 5.36 -7.11
CA ILE A 111 8.13 4.69 -8.16
C ILE A 111 8.60 5.14 -9.54
N GLU A 112 9.00 4.16 -10.34
CA GLU A 112 9.31 4.31 -11.76
C GLU A 112 8.01 4.22 -12.57
N GLN A 113 7.73 5.24 -13.38
CA GLN A 113 6.59 5.30 -14.30
C GLN A 113 6.99 6.02 -15.59
N GLY A 114 6.65 5.43 -16.76
CA GLY A 114 6.87 6.08 -18.06
C GLY A 114 8.33 6.46 -18.37
N GLY A 115 9.30 5.75 -17.78
CA GLY A 115 10.74 6.08 -17.91
C GLY A 115 11.21 7.25 -17.04
N GLN A 116 10.34 7.81 -16.21
CA GLN A 116 10.66 8.81 -15.19
C GLN A 116 10.58 8.16 -13.80
N SER A 117 11.46 8.58 -12.89
CA SER A 117 11.35 8.25 -11.48
C SER A 117 10.70 9.45 -10.81
N ASP A 118 9.39 9.36 -10.56
CA ASP A 118 8.66 10.41 -9.87
C ASP A 118 8.66 10.14 -8.36
N ARG A 119 8.76 11.22 -7.59
CA ARG A 119 9.07 11.22 -6.16
C ARG A 119 8.05 10.47 -5.29
N LYS A 120 8.59 9.56 -4.48
CA LYS A 120 8.21 9.19 -3.09
C LYS A 120 6.72 9.05 -2.82
N ALA A 121 6.18 7.90 -3.24
CA ALA A 121 5.04 7.37 -2.53
C ALA A 121 5.50 6.82 -1.17
N ILE A 122 4.58 6.72 -0.23
CA ILE A 122 4.84 6.23 1.11
C ILE A 122 3.92 5.06 1.34
N PHE A 123 4.47 3.93 1.76
CA PHE A 123 3.65 2.83 2.25
C PHE A 123 3.13 3.19 3.64
N SER A 124 1.82 3.32 3.77
CA SER A 124 1.14 3.54 5.06
C SER A 124 0.53 2.22 5.54
N LEU A 125 0.86 1.84 6.76
CA LEU A 125 0.23 0.73 7.47
C LEU A 125 -0.28 1.23 8.83
N HIS A 126 -1.56 0.99 9.09
CA HIS A 126 -2.17 1.28 10.38
C HIS A 126 -1.56 0.36 11.43
N LEU A 127 -1.11 0.89 12.56
CA LEU A 127 -0.88 0.09 13.75
C LEU A 127 -2.04 0.32 14.71
N GLN A 128 -2.67 -0.75 15.19
CA GLN A 128 -3.53 -0.64 16.35
C GLN A 128 -2.63 -0.32 17.55
N SER A 129 -2.84 0.85 18.16
CA SER A 129 -2.28 1.12 19.49
C SER A 129 -2.84 0.12 20.49
N PRO A 130 -2.04 -0.28 21.51
CA PRO A 130 -2.41 -1.28 22.51
C PRO A 130 -3.64 -0.89 23.35
#